data_AF-A0A351M1I7-F1
#
_entry.id   AF-A0A351M1I7-F1
#
_cell.length_a   1.000
_cell.length_b   1.000
_cell.length_c   1.000
_cell.angle_alpha   90.00
_cell.angle_beta   90.00
_cell.angle_gamma   90.00
#
_symmetry.space_group_name_H-M   'P 1'
#
loop_
_entity.id
_entity.type
_entity.pdbx_description
1 polymer ?
#
loop_
_entity_poly.entity_id
_entity_poly.type
_entity_poly.pdbx_seq_one_letter_code
_entity_poly.pdbx_strand_id
1 'polypeptide(L)'
;MRRPVLARRDRVLRGGQPLAFGVGLVVALVVGVFLLVGSGHDPLRVYARMFDASLGDPRAWSVTLNRAVPLGLAGLAVAVAGSMGLWNIGAEGQIMAGAIGAAWVARIGGGWPGSVLVTAMLAAAVVGGGLLALGPAIARARIGVNEIIT
;
A
#
# COMPACT_ATOMS: atom_id res chain seq x y z
N MET A 1 36.75 19.05 19.54
CA MET A 1 35.97 17.89 19.04
C MET A 1 34.77 18.40 18.26
N ARG A 2 34.64 18.08 16.96
CA ARG A 2 33.47 18.48 16.15
C ARG A 2 32.31 17.55 16.48
N ARG A 3 31.19 18.09 16.98
CA ARG A 3 29.97 17.31 17.22
C ARG A 3 29.43 16.84 15.85
N PRO A 4 29.17 15.55 15.64
CA PRO A 4 28.50 15.11 14.43
C PRO A 4 27.11 15.76 14.38
N VAL A 5 26.87 16.58 13.35
CA VAL A 5 25.56 17.16 13.05
C VAL A 5 24.95 16.31 11.94
N LEU A 6 23.80 15.71 12.20
CA LEU A 6 23.03 14.99 11.19
C LEU A 6 22.57 16.00 10.14
N ALA A 7 23.25 16.04 8.99
CA ALA A 7 22.85 16.87 7.86
C ALA A 7 21.68 16.19 7.13
N ARG A 8 20.63 16.97 6.82
CA ARG A 8 19.54 16.49 5.95
C ARG A 8 20.13 16.11 4.61
N ARG A 9 19.72 14.95 4.10
CA ARG A 9 20.26 14.43 2.85
C ARG A 9 19.53 15.06 1.67
N ASP A 10 20.12 16.09 1.09
CA ASP A 10 19.50 16.87 0.01
C ASP A 10 19.65 16.21 -1.37
N ARG A 11 20.55 15.23 -1.50
CA ARG A 11 20.77 14.48 -2.74
C ARG A 11 20.43 13.00 -2.55
N VAL A 12 19.49 12.54 -3.37
CA VAL A 12 19.18 11.12 -3.49
C VAL A 12 20.41 10.42 -4.05
N LEU A 13 20.86 9.41 -3.32
CA LEU A 13 21.99 8.57 -3.70
C LEU A 13 21.59 7.78 -4.95
N ARG A 14 22.28 7.97 -6.09
CA ARG A 14 21.96 7.23 -7.33
C ARG A 14 22.08 5.72 -7.05
N GLY A 15 21.00 4.97 -7.24
CA GLY A 15 20.92 3.55 -6.90
C GLY A 15 20.75 3.22 -5.42
N GLY A 16 20.67 4.23 -4.53
CA GLY A 16 20.53 4.02 -3.10
C GLY A 16 19.20 3.39 -2.68
N GLN A 17 18.12 3.66 -3.40
CA GLN A 17 16.79 3.06 -3.12
C GLN A 17 16.75 1.55 -3.37
N PRO A 18 17.10 1.02 -4.57
CA PRO A 18 17.11 -0.43 -4.79
C PRO A 18 18.14 -1.14 -3.90
N LEU A 19 19.28 -0.50 -3.61
CA LEU A 19 20.27 -1.06 -2.69
C LEU A 19 19.73 -1.13 -1.26
N ALA A 20 19.10 -0.07 -0.76
CA ALA A 20 18.48 -0.08 0.56
C ALA A 20 17.37 -1.14 0.67
N PHE A 21 16.56 -1.29 -0.37
CA PHE A 21 15.56 -2.35 -0.45
C PHE A 21 16.21 -3.75 -0.39
N GLY A 22 17.23 -3.99 -1.21
CA GLY A 22 17.94 -5.28 -1.24
C GLY A 22 18.60 -5.62 0.10
N VAL A 23 19.28 -4.65 0.72
CA VAL A 23 19.88 -4.82 2.06
C VAL A 23 18.79 -5.12 3.09
N GLY A 24 17.69 -4.35 3.09
CA GLY A 24 16.56 -4.56 4.00
C GLY A 24 15.92 -5.93 3.83
N LEU A 25 15.75 -6.40 2.59
CA LEU A 25 15.22 -7.73 2.28
C LEU A 25 16.12 -8.84 2.84
N VAL A 26 17.43 -8.75 2.61
CA VAL A 26 18.39 -9.73 3.14
C VAL A 26 18.37 -9.74 4.66
N VAL A 27 18.38 -8.57 5.31
CA VAL A 27 18.30 -8.47 6.76
C VAL A 27 17.00 -9.09 7.28
N ALA A 28 15.87 -8.81 6.64
CA ALA A 28 14.58 -9.38 7.03
C ALA A 28 14.56 -10.92 6.92
N LEU A 29 15.12 -11.47 5.85
CA LEU A 29 15.24 -12.93 5.69
C LEU A 29 16.18 -13.53 6.75
N VAL A 30 17.33 -12.90 7.02
CA VAL A 30 18.27 -13.38 8.05
C VAL A 30 17.63 -13.36 9.44
N VAL A 31 16.97 -12.25 9.82
CA VAL A 31 16.24 -12.16 11.08
C VAL A 31 15.13 -13.22 11.15
N GLY A 32 14.40 -13.42 10.04
CA GLY A 32 13.38 -14.45 9.95
C GLY A 32 13.92 -15.86 10.18
N VAL A 33 15.12 -16.19 9.67
CA VAL A 33 15.78 -17.49 9.95
C VAL A 33 15.97 -17.67 11.45
N PHE A 34 16.50 -16.68 12.16
CA PHE A 34 16.71 -16.78 13.61
C PHE A 34 15.39 -16.99 14.36
N LEU A 35 14.33 -16.29 13.97
CA LEU A 35 13.00 -16.44 14.57
C LEU A 35 12.41 -17.84 14.33
N LEU A 36 12.54 -18.37 13.10
CA LEU A 36 12.02 -19.69 12.73
C LEU A 36 12.76 -20.81 13.45
N VAL A 37 14.10 -20.75 13.50
CA VAL A 37 14.92 -21.70 14.26
C VAL A 37 14.58 -21.62 15.75
N GLY A 38 14.47 -20.41 16.31
CA GLY A 38 14.08 -20.22 17.71
C GLY A 38 12.68 -20.74 18.04
N SER A 39 11.81 -20.84 17.03
CA SER A 39 10.46 -21.40 17.14
C SER A 39 10.40 -22.90 16.77
N GLY A 40 11.53 -23.56 16.52
CA GLY A 40 11.60 -24.98 16.17
C GLY A 40 11.14 -25.32 14.74
N HIS A 41 11.08 -24.35 13.84
CA HIS A 41 10.66 -24.55 12.45
C HIS A 41 11.87 -24.58 11.51
N ASP A 42 11.83 -25.42 10.48
CA ASP A 42 12.83 -25.44 9.40
C ASP A 42 12.66 -24.21 8.49
N PRO A 43 13.62 -23.26 8.49
CA PRO A 43 13.50 -22.03 7.71
C PRO A 43 13.41 -22.28 6.20
N LEU A 44 14.15 -23.27 5.69
CA LEU A 44 14.19 -23.54 4.25
C LEU A 44 12.82 -24.01 3.76
N ARG A 45 12.19 -24.92 4.51
CA ARG A 45 10.84 -25.41 4.20
C ARG A 45 9.79 -24.31 4.31
N VAL A 46 9.88 -23.44 5.31
CA VAL A 46 8.95 -22.30 5.46
C VAL A 46 9.10 -21.31 4.31
N TYR A 47 10.32 -20.95 3.94
CA TYR A 47 10.54 -20.02 2.82
C TYR A 47 10.16 -20.61 1.46
N ALA A 48 10.40 -21.91 1.23
CA ALA A 48 9.89 -22.59 0.05
C ALA A 48 8.35 -22.50 -0.03
N ARG A 49 7.66 -22.76 1.09
CA ARG A 49 6.19 -22.62 1.18
C ARG A 49 5.72 -21.19 0.95
N MET A 50 6.42 -20.19 1.50
CA MET A 50 6.11 -18.78 1.28
C MET A 50 6.25 -18.40 -0.20
N PHE A 51 7.30 -18.90 -0.86
CA PHE A 51 7.51 -18.70 -2.28
C PHE A 51 6.39 -19.33 -3.11
N ASP A 52 6.06 -20.60 -2.86
CA ASP A 52 5.00 -21.31 -3.58
C ASP A 52 3.64 -20.62 -3.41
N ALA A 53 3.31 -20.22 -2.18
CA ALA A 53 2.04 -19.56 -1.87
C ALA A 53 1.93 -18.13 -2.46
N SER A 54 3.06 -17.52 -2.82
CA SER A 54 3.09 -16.16 -3.36
C SER A 54 3.24 -16.12 -4.87
N LEU A 55 4.09 -16.99 -5.44
CA LEU A 55 4.54 -16.93 -6.84
C LEU A 55 4.53 -18.29 -7.56
N GLY A 56 4.16 -19.38 -6.89
CA GLY A 56 4.32 -20.74 -7.41
C GLY A 56 3.38 -21.11 -8.55
N ASP A 57 2.16 -20.57 -8.57
CA ASP A 57 1.16 -20.84 -9.60
C ASP A 57 0.29 -19.59 -9.92
N PRO A 58 -0.52 -19.60 -11.00
CA PRO A 58 -1.35 -18.45 -11.38
C PRO A 58 -2.34 -17.99 -10.29
N ARG A 59 -2.79 -18.88 -9.41
CA ARG A 59 -3.67 -18.55 -8.29
C ARG A 59 -2.89 -17.84 -7.18
N ALA A 60 -1.69 -18.31 -6.85
CA ALA A 60 -0.78 -17.65 -5.93
C ALA A 60 -0.47 -16.21 -6.39
N TRP A 61 -0.18 -16.04 -7.69
CA TRP A 61 -0.03 -14.72 -8.30
C TRP A 61 -1.26 -13.83 -8.12
N SER A 62 -2.46 -14.38 -8.35
CA SER A 62 -3.71 -13.65 -8.16
C SER A 62 -3.90 -13.19 -6.71
N VAL A 63 -3.57 -14.04 -5.73
CA VAL A 63 -3.64 -13.70 -4.29
C VAL A 63 -2.62 -12.60 -3.95
N THR A 64 -1.40 -12.72 -4.47
CA THR A 64 -0.34 -11.73 -4.26
C THR A 64 -0.73 -10.37 -4.84
N LEU A 65 -1.19 -10.33 -6.09
CA LEU A 65 -1.59 -9.08 -6.75
C LEU A 65 -2.83 -8.45 -6.11
N ASN A 66 -3.80 -9.25 -5.69
CA ASN A 66 -4.99 -8.75 -4.98
C ASN A 66 -4.64 -8.00 -3.68
N ARG A 67 -3.50 -8.32 -3.06
CA ARG A 67 -3.00 -7.60 -1.87
C ARG A 67 -2.03 -6.49 -2.24
N ALA A 68 -1.09 -6.77 -3.14
CA ALA A 68 -0.02 -5.86 -3.50
C ALA A 68 -0.51 -4.61 -4.24
N VAL A 69 -1.48 -4.76 -5.15
CA VAL A 69 -1.97 -3.64 -5.97
C VAL A 69 -2.65 -2.57 -5.11
N PRO A 70 -3.62 -2.87 -4.22
CA PRO A 70 -4.22 -1.84 -3.36
C PRO A 70 -3.19 -1.17 -2.45
N LEU A 71 -2.26 -1.93 -1.86
CA LEU A 71 -1.21 -1.39 -0.99
C LEU A 71 -0.22 -0.50 -1.74
N GLY A 72 0.18 -0.90 -2.95
CA GLY A 72 1.07 -0.12 -3.81
C GLY A 72 0.42 1.20 -4.25
N LEU A 73 -0.85 1.16 -4.64
CA LEU A 73 -1.62 2.36 -5.00
C LEU A 73 -1.84 3.28 -3.78
N ALA A 74 -2.06 2.72 -2.60
CA ALA A 74 -2.16 3.49 -1.36
C ALA A 74 -0.83 4.20 -1.03
N GLY A 75 0.30 3.49 -1.14
CA GLY A 75 1.63 4.08 -0.98
C GLY A 75 1.90 5.20 -1.99
N LEU A 76 1.48 5.02 -3.24
CA LEU A 76 1.56 6.06 -4.27
C LEU A 76 0.69 7.28 -3.92
N ALA A 77 -0.55 7.07 -3.48
CA ALA A 77 -1.45 8.14 -3.07
C ALA A 77 -0.88 8.95 -1.90
N VAL A 78 -0.32 8.28 -0.89
CA VAL A 78 0.36 8.93 0.24
C VAL A 78 1.62 9.67 -0.22
N ALA A 79 2.41 9.11 -1.14
CA ALA A 79 3.58 9.78 -1.69
C ALA A 79 3.23 11.06 -2.45
N VAL A 80 2.16 11.03 -3.24
CA VAL A 80 1.63 12.22 -3.95
C VAL A 80 1.15 13.26 -2.95
N ALA A 81 0.34 12.88 -1.96
CA ALA A 81 -0.10 13.80 -0.91
C ALA A 81 1.08 14.43 -0.13
N GLY A 82 2.04 13.59 0.26
CA GLY A 82 3.25 14.02 0.97
C GLY A 82 4.12 14.99 0.16
N SER A 83 4.15 14.86 -1.16
CA SER A 83 4.86 15.81 -2.05
C SER A 83 4.25 17.22 -2.04
N MET A 84 2.96 17.34 -1.68
CA MET A 84 2.25 18.61 -1.51
C MET A 84 2.30 19.15 -0.07
N GLY A 85 3.04 18.47 0.82
CA GLY A 85 3.05 18.80 2.25
C GLY A 85 1.74 18.43 2.97
N LEU A 86 0.98 17.50 2.40
CA LEU A 86 -0.24 16.96 3.01
C LEU A 86 0.04 15.62 3.70
N TRP A 87 -0.69 15.35 4.78
CA TRP A 87 -0.62 14.10 5.52
C TRP A 87 -1.94 13.34 5.38
N ASN A 88 -1.92 12.20 4.66
CA ASN A 88 -3.10 11.35 4.47
C ASN A 88 -3.02 10.08 5.33
N ILE A 89 -3.48 10.15 6.59
CA ILE A 89 -3.49 8.98 7.50
C ILE A 89 -4.69 8.07 7.22
N GLY A 90 -5.83 8.62 6.77
CA GLY A 90 -7.04 7.84 6.51
C GLY A 90 -7.06 7.06 5.20
N ALA A 91 -5.90 6.76 4.62
CA ALA A 91 -5.80 5.94 3.42
C ALA A 91 -6.51 4.58 3.58
N GLU A 92 -6.43 3.96 4.76
CA GLU A 92 -7.13 2.71 5.05
C GLU A 92 -8.66 2.85 4.95
N GLY A 93 -9.22 3.93 5.51
CA GLY A 93 -10.63 4.25 5.39
C GLY A 93 -11.04 4.53 3.95
N GLN A 94 -10.21 5.25 3.18
CA GLN A 94 -10.45 5.55 1.77
C GLN A 94 -10.47 4.28 0.91
N ILE A 95 -9.56 3.35 1.17
CA ILE A 95 -9.55 2.02 0.53
C ILE A 95 -10.84 1.27 0.86
N MET A 96 -11.26 1.27 2.12
CA MET A 96 -12.48 0.58 2.55
C MET A 96 -13.73 1.18 1.90
N ALA A 97 -13.85 2.51 1.89
CA ALA A 97 -14.96 3.22 1.25
C ALA A 97 -14.99 2.97 -0.27
N GLY A 98 -13.83 2.94 -0.91
CA GLY A 98 -13.71 2.56 -2.32
C GLY A 98 -14.12 1.10 -2.58
N ALA A 99 -13.70 0.18 -1.71
CA ALA A 99 -14.09 -1.23 -1.79
C ALA A 99 -15.60 -1.42 -1.65
N ILE A 100 -16.25 -0.68 -0.75
CA ILE A 100 -17.71 -0.66 -0.61
C ILE A 100 -18.38 -0.18 -1.90
N GLY A 101 -17.89 0.91 -2.49
CA GLY A 101 -18.40 1.43 -3.77
C GLY A 101 -18.27 0.42 -4.92
N ALA A 102 -17.10 -0.21 -5.05
CA ALA A 102 -16.86 -1.25 -6.04
C ALA A 102 -17.76 -2.47 -5.83
N ALA A 103 -17.91 -2.94 -4.58
CA ALA A 103 -18.76 -4.08 -4.24
C ALA A 103 -20.24 -3.79 -4.52
N TRP A 104 -20.70 -2.56 -4.27
CA TRP A 104 -22.05 -2.12 -4.61
C TRP A 104 -22.30 -2.23 -6.12
N VAL A 105 -21.39 -1.70 -6.95
CA VAL A 105 -21.49 -1.82 -8.41
C VAL A 105 -21.45 -3.26 -8.88
N ALA A 106 -20.55 -4.08 -8.33
CA ALA A 106 -20.49 -5.51 -8.63
C ALA A 106 -21.82 -6.22 -8.34
N ARG A 107 -22.51 -5.84 -7.25
CA ARG A 107 -23.78 -6.43 -6.84
C ARG A 107 -24.94 -6.08 -7.77
N ILE A 108 -24.99 -4.86 -8.31
CA ILE A 108 -26.07 -4.41 -9.21
C ILE A 108 -25.77 -4.69 -10.69
N GLY A 109 -24.49 -4.87 -11.05
CA GLY A 109 -24.02 -5.03 -12.42
C GLY A 109 -23.90 -6.49 -12.91
N GLY A 110 -24.57 -7.45 -12.27
CA GLY A 110 -24.39 -8.88 -12.55
C GLY A 110 -24.68 -9.34 -13.99
N GLY A 111 -25.38 -8.53 -14.79
CA GLY A 111 -25.63 -8.79 -16.22
C GLY A 111 -24.82 -7.92 -17.18
N TRP A 112 -23.91 -7.08 -16.69
CA TRP A 112 -23.16 -6.15 -17.53
C TRP A 112 -21.99 -6.86 -18.23
N PRO A 113 -21.56 -6.38 -19.41
CA PRO A 113 -20.31 -6.82 -20.01
C PRO A 113 -19.14 -6.63 -19.04
N GLY A 114 -18.22 -7.60 -18.97
CA GLY A 114 -17.15 -7.60 -17.96
C GLY A 114 -16.29 -6.33 -17.96
N SER A 115 -15.97 -5.77 -19.13
CA SER A 115 -15.22 -4.51 -19.24
C SER A 115 -15.98 -3.31 -18.68
N VAL A 116 -17.29 -3.24 -18.92
CA VAL A 116 -18.18 -2.19 -18.39
C VAL A 116 -18.29 -2.32 -16.87
N LEU A 117 -18.47 -3.54 -16.38
CA LEU A 117 -18.56 -3.82 -14.95
C LEU A 117 -17.29 -3.38 -14.22
N VAL A 118 -16.11 -3.83 -14.69
CA VAL A 118 -14.82 -3.47 -14.07
C VAL A 118 -14.60 -1.96 -14.09
N THR A 119 -14.88 -1.29 -15.22
CA THR A 119 -14.72 0.16 -15.33
C THR A 119 -15.64 0.92 -14.37
N ALA A 120 -16.90 0.49 -14.25
CA ALA A 120 -17.85 1.08 -13.32
C ALA A 120 -17.47 0.83 -11.85
N MET A 121 -16.94 -0.35 -11.53
CA MET A 121 -16.43 -0.67 -10.20
C MET A 121 -15.25 0.24 -9.82
N LEU A 122 -14.31 0.47 -10.75
CA LEU A 122 -13.18 1.38 -10.54
C LEU A 122 -13.66 2.82 -10.32
N ALA A 123 -14.62 3.29 -11.13
CA ALA A 123 -15.19 4.62 -10.97
C ALA A 123 -15.88 4.78 -9.60
N ALA A 124 -16.66 3.79 -9.17
CA ALA A 124 -17.29 3.81 -7.86
C ALA A 124 -16.28 3.73 -6.71
N ALA A 125 -15.15 3.03 -6.89
CA ALA A 125 -14.08 3.01 -5.91
C ALA A 125 -13.42 4.39 -5.73
N VAL A 126 -13.14 5.07 -6.83
CA VAL A 126 -12.60 6.45 -6.83
C VAL A 126 -13.57 7.40 -6.14
N VAL A 127 -14.86 7.31 -6.47
CA VAL A 127 -15.89 8.14 -5.83
C VAL A 127 -16.02 7.82 -4.35
N GLY A 128 -16.10 6.55 -3.96
CA GLY A 128 -16.22 6.14 -2.56
C GLY A 128 -15.05 6.61 -1.69
N GLY A 129 -13.82 6.37 -2.14
CA GLY A 129 -12.63 6.85 -1.43
C GLY A 129 -12.51 8.37 -1.42
N GLY A 130 -12.83 9.03 -2.55
CA GLY A 130 -12.80 10.49 -2.67
C GLY A 130 -13.82 11.20 -1.80
N LEU A 131 -15.03 10.64 -1.66
CA LEU A 131 -16.07 11.19 -0.78
C LEU A 131 -15.64 11.16 0.68
N LEU A 132 -14.95 10.09 1.12
CA LEU A 132 -14.43 10.02 2.48
C LEU A 132 -13.31 11.06 2.71
N ALA A 133 -12.43 11.26 1.72
CA ALA A 133 -11.39 12.28 1.78
C ALA A 133 -11.93 13.72 1.73
N LEU A 134 -13.16 13.92 1.22
CA LEU A 134 -13.73 15.23 0.97
C LEU A 134 -13.93 16.06 2.25
N GLY A 135 -14.35 15.41 3.35
CA GLY A 135 -14.60 16.08 4.62
C GLY A 135 -13.36 16.83 5.15
N PRO A 136 -12.24 16.12 5.39
CA PRO A 136 -10.98 16.74 5.80
C PRO A 136 -10.40 17.70 4.75
N ALA A 137 -10.57 17.39 3.46
CA ALA A 137 -10.14 18.30 2.39
C ALA A 137 -10.87 19.65 2.46
N ILE A 138 -12.20 19.65 2.67
CA ILE A 138 -13.01 20.87 2.83
C ILE A 138 -12.64 21.59 4.14
N ALA A 139 -12.49 20.85 5.24
CA ALA A 139 -12.12 21.42 6.54
C ALA A 139 -10.77 22.15 6.47
N ARG A 140 -9.77 21.56 5.81
CA ARG A 140 -8.49 22.24 5.57
C ARG A 140 -8.63 23.44 4.63
N ALA A 141 -9.34 23.28 3.51
CA ALA A 141 -9.47 24.34 2.50
C ALA A 141 -10.23 25.57 3.00
N ARG A 142 -11.21 25.41 3.89
CA ARG A 142 -12.07 26.50 4.38
C ARG A 142 -11.75 26.97 5.79
N ILE A 143 -11.28 26.08 6.67
CA ILE A 143 -11.15 26.34 8.11
C ILE A 143 -9.67 26.32 8.53
N GLY A 144 -8.75 25.86 7.65
CA GLY A 144 -7.31 25.83 7.94
C GLY A 144 -6.91 24.78 8.98
N VAL A 145 -7.76 23.78 9.23
CA VAL A 145 -7.47 22.67 10.13
C VAL A 145 -6.54 21.66 9.45
N ASN A 146 -5.71 20.98 10.23
CA ASN A 146 -4.91 19.87 9.75
C ASN A 146 -5.82 18.70 9.30
N GLU A 147 -5.58 18.23 8.09
CA GLU A 147 -6.15 17.05 7.41
C GLU A 147 -5.54 15.71 7.88
N ILE A 148 -4.71 15.77 8.94
CA ILE A 148 -3.99 14.63 9.50
C ILE A 148 -4.93 13.48 9.87
N ILE A 149 -6.18 13.76 10.26
CA ILE A 149 -7.17 12.74 10.65
C ILE A 149 -8.33 12.78 9.66
N THR A 150 -8.60 11.64 9.02
CA THR A 150 -9.67 11.42 8.04
C THR A 150 -10.72 10.48 8.60
#